data_AF-A0A938GI14-F1
#
_entry.id   AF-A0A938GI14-F1
#
_cell.length_a   1.000
_cell.length_b   1.000
_cell.length_c   1.000
_cell.angle_alpha   90.00
_cell.angle_beta   90.00
_cell.angle_gamma   90.00
#
_symmetry.space_group_name_H-M   'P 1'
#
loop_
_entity.id
_entity.type
_entity.pdbx_description
1 polymer ?
#
loop_
_entity_poly.entity_id
_entity_poly.type
_entity_poly.pdbx_seq_one_letter_code
_entity_poly.pdbx_strand_id
1 'polypeptide(L)'
;MKTEPLDPFAVLEPLSEIVCSKCGHHNPGDAASCEKCERRLLIYCAHCGHPNYRSSSRCVECRTQLHISRPQHWKPAQARKWVNPLTAILFVVAVALTARGVFKLANVDLP
;
A
#
# COMPACT_ATOMS: atom_id res chain seq x y z
N MET A 1 20.69 -32.30 28.01
CA MET A 1 20.34 -30.90 28.33
C MET A 1 18.93 -30.64 27.81
N LYS A 2 17.95 -30.51 28.71
CA LYS A 2 16.61 -30.02 28.34
C LYS A 2 16.76 -28.51 28.16
N THR A 3 16.58 -28.00 26.95
CA THR A 3 16.36 -26.57 26.75
C THR A 3 15.00 -26.26 27.37
N GLU A 4 14.99 -25.60 28.52
CA GLU A 4 13.78 -24.95 29.03
C GLU A 4 13.28 -23.97 27.95
N PRO A 5 11.96 -23.94 27.67
CA PRO A 5 11.42 -22.92 26.80
C PRO A 5 11.60 -21.58 27.50
N LEU A 6 12.52 -20.76 27.01
CA LEU A 6 12.65 -19.35 27.39
C LEU A 6 11.28 -18.72 27.21
N ASP A 7 10.66 -18.35 28.33
CA ASP A 7 9.37 -17.69 28.34
C ASP A 7 9.48 -16.42 27.48
N PRO A 8 8.76 -16.30 26.36
CA PRO A 8 8.88 -15.16 25.45
C PRO A 8 8.60 -13.81 26.13
N PHE A 9 7.98 -13.84 27.32
CA PHE A 9 7.65 -12.68 28.13
C PHE A 9 8.80 -12.20 29.02
N ALA A 10 9.81 -13.03 29.29
CA ALA A 10 10.88 -12.70 30.23
C ALA A 10 11.88 -11.64 29.71
N VAL A 11 11.84 -11.28 28.42
CA VAL A 11 12.82 -10.39 27.77
C VAL A 11 12.30 -8.95 27.61
N LEU A 12 10.99 -8.73 27.78
CA LEU A 12 10.43 -7.37 27.77
C LEU A 12 10.43 -6.85 29.20
N GLU A 13 11.07 -5.70 29.44
CA GLU A 13 10.94 -5.02 30.72
C GLU A 13 9.45 -4.80 31.01
N PRO A 14 8.94 -5.25 32.16
CA PRO A 14 7.53 -5.13 32.48
C PRO A 14 7.21 -3.64 32.59
N LEU A 15 6.55 -3.11 31.55
CA LEU A 15 5.95 -1.80 31.63
C LEU A 15 4.95 -1.82 32.79
N SER A 16 4.69 -0.68 33.42
CA SER A 16 3.59 -0.60 34.38
C SER A 16 2.23 -0.76 33.69
N GLU A 17 2.15 -0.41 32.40
CA GLU A 17 0.91 -0.39 31.63
C GLU A 17 1.15 -0.41 30.10
N ILE A 18 0.26 -1.04 29.34
CA ILE A 18 0.26 -1.07 27.87
C ILE A 18 -1.11 -0.67 27.31
N VAL A 19 -1.09 0.26 26.35
CA VAL A 19 -2.29 0.67 25.63
C VAL A 19 -2.53 -0.20 24.39
N CYS A 20 -3.73 -0.77 24.27
CA CYS A 20 -4.14 -1.57 23.12
C CYS A 20 -4.21 -0.71 21.85
N SER A 21 -3.39 -1.02 20.85
CA SER A 21 -3.37 -0.30 19.57
C SER A 21 -4.66 -0.44 18.73
N LYS A 22 -5.61 -1.31 19.13
CA LYS A 22 -6.89 -1.50 18.45
C LYS A 22 -8.02 -0.68 19.09
N CYS A 23 -8.19 -0.80 20.40
CA CYS A 23 -9.35 -0.26 21.12
C CYS A 23 -9.00 0.84 22.14
N GLY A 24 -7.72 1.13 22.35
CA GLY A 24 -7.24 2.14 23.29
C GLY A 24 -7.35 1.75 24.76
N HIS A 25 -7.79 0.54 25.10
CA HIS A 25 -7.87 0.08 26.49
C HIS A 25 -6.46 -0.06 27.09
N HIS A 26 -6.31 0.37 28.34
CA HIS A 26 -5.11 0.19 29.13
C HIS A 26 -5.09 -1.22 29.73
N ASN A 27 -3.96 -1.91 29.65
CA ASN A 27 -3.79 -3.28 30.12
C ASN A 27 -2.55 -3.32 31.03
N PRO A 28 -2.46 -4.33 31.92
CA PRO A 28 -1.23 -4.63 32.64
C PRO A 28 -0.04 -4.78 31.68
N GLY A 29 1.16 -4.40 32.10
CA GLY A 29 2.33 -4.43 31.21
C GLY A 29 2.91 -5.81 30.90
N ASP A 30 2.43 -6.84 31.59
CA ASP A 30 2.68 -8.25 31.33
C ASP A 30 1.55 -8.92 30.51
N ALA A 31 0.49 -8.19 30.16
CA ALA A 31 -0.64 -8.75 29.42
C ALA A 31 -0.26 -9.16 27.98
N ALA A 32 -0.50 -10.43 27.64
CA ALA A 32 -0.31 -10.97 26.29
C ALA A 32 -1.38 -10.49 25.29
N SER A 33 -2.60 -10.27 25.78
CA SER A 33 -3.80 -9.96 25.02
C SER A 33 -4.59 -8.88 25.74
N CYS A 34 -5.34 -8.09 24.98
CA CYS A 34 -6.17 -7.04 25.55
C CYS A 34 -7.38 -7.62 26.29
N GLU A 35 -7.59 -7.24 27.55
CA GLU A 35 -8.71 -7.73 28.37
C GLU A 35 -10.07 -7.34 27.81
N LYS A 36 -10.14 -6.22 27.07
CA LYS A 36 -11.39 -5.69 26.51
C LYS A 36 -11.73 -6.24 25.13
N CYS A 37 -10.75 -6.41 24.25
CA CYS A 37 -10.98 -6.77 22.85
C CYS A 37 -10.27 -8.04 22.39
N GLU A 38 -9.63 -8.76 23.32
CA GLU A 38 -8.97 -10.07 23.17
C GLU A 38 -7.87 -10.12 22.11
N ARG A 39 -7.41 -8.95 21.65
CA ARG A 39 -6.39 -8.87 20.60
C ARG A 39 -5.01 -8.92 21.24
N ARG A 40 -4.10 -9.70 20.64
CA ARG A 40 -2.70 -9.77 21.06
C ARG A 40 -2.07 -8.38 21.12
N LEU A 41 -1.39 -8.11 22.24
CA LEU A 41 -0.65 -6.87 22.49
C LEU A 41 0.79 -6.95 22.00
N LEU A 42 1.27 -8.16 21.67
CA LEU A 42 2.62 -8.44 21.20
C LEU A 42 2.64 -8.76 19.70
N ILE A 43 3.75 -8.42 19.06
CA ILE A 43 4.12 -8.79 17.68
C ILE A 43 5.57 -9.25 17.65
N TYR A 44 5.87 -10.22 16.80
CA TYR A 44 7.25 -10.69 16.61
C TYR A 44 7.90 -9.89 15.49
N CYS A 45 9.16 -9.48 15.69
CA CYS A 45 9.94 -8.80 14.67
C CYS A 45 10.19 -9.76 13.49
N ALA A 46 9.84 -9.34 12.27
CA ALA A 46 10.09 -10.14 11.07
C ALA A 46 11.59 -10.32 10.75
N HIS A 47 12.46 -9.46 11.29
CA HIS A 47 13.90 -9.50 11.04
C HIS A 47 14.66 -10.38 12.04
N CYS A 48 14.47 -10.16 13.35
CA CYS A 48 15.20 -10.90 14.39
C CYS A 48 14.34 -11.87 15.23
N GLY A 49 13.02 -11.88 15.05
CA GLY A 49 12.12 -12.74 15.83
C GLY A 49 11.80 -12.25 17.24
N HIS A 50 12.37 -11.13 17.70
CA HIS A 50 12.11 -10.61 19.05
C HIS A 50 10.63 -10.27 19.27
N PRO A 51 10.03 -10.61 20.44
CA PRO A 51 8.70 -10.14 20.80
C PRO A 51 8.74 -8.64 21.12
N ASN A 52 7.80 -7.86 20.59
CA ASN A 52 7.72 -6.42 20.82
C ASN A 52 6.26 -6.03 21.07
N TYR A 53 6.04 -4.97 21.84
CA TYR A 53 4.71 -4.40 21.95
C TYR A 53 4.20 -3.89 20.60
N ARG A 54 2.94 -4.18 20.30
CA ARG A 54 2.28 -3.80 19.04
C ARG A 54 2.13 -2.29 18.90
N SER A 55 2.17 -1.56 20.02
CA SER A 55 2.24 -0.09 20.07
C SER A 55 3.61 0.46 19.62
N SER A 56 4.68 -0.33 19.68
CA SER A 56 6.01 0.10 19.27
C SER A 56 6.14 0.18 17.75
N SER A 57 6.78 1.25 17.26
CA SER A 57 7.04 1.46 15.84
C SER A 57 8.27 0.70 15.33
N ARG A 58 9.24 0.43 16.21
CA ARG A 58 10.52 -0.22 15.92
C ARG A 58 10.79 -1.33 16.92
N CYS A 59 11.59 -2.31 16.49
CA CYS A 59 12.06 -3.38 17.35
C CYS A 59 13.04 -2.85 18.41
N VAL A 60 12.88 -3.28 19.67
CA VAL A 60 13.77 -2.89 20.77
C VAL A 60 15.17 -3.47 20.56
N GLU A 61 15.27 -4.70 20.05
CA GLU A 61 16.53 -5.41 19.85
C GLU A 61 17.26 -4.96 18.56
N CYS A 62 16.65 -5.14 17.38
CA CYS A 62 17.33 -4.91 16.10
C CYS A 62 17.02 -3.55 15.44
N ARG A 63 16.14 -2.74 16.06
CA ARG A 63 15.72 -1.40 15.59
C ARG A 63 15.01 -1.36 14.23
N THR A 64 14.76 -2.51 13.58
CA THR A 64 13.97 -2.61 12.35
C THR A 64 12.53 -2.12 12.58
N GLN A 65 11.94 -1.48 11.57
CA GLN A 65 10.55 -1.02 11.60
C GLN A 65 9.58 -2.21 11.69
N LEU A 66 8.70 -2.20 12.70
CA LEU A 66 7.73 -3.28 12.94
C LEU A 66 6.48 -3.14 12.07
N HIS A 67 6.04 -1.91 11.83
CA HIS A 67 4.88 -1.60 11.01
C HIS A 67 5.35 -1.11 9.65
N ILE A 68 5.48 -2.04 8.70
CA ILE A 68 5.72 -1.69 7.31
C ILE A 68 4.38 -1.21 6.74
N SER A 69 4.22 0.10 6.56
CA SER A 69 3.18 0.61 5.69
C SER A 69 3.47 0.05 4.29
N ARG A 70 2.62 -0.86 3.80
CA ARG A 70 2.75 -1.32 2.41
C ARG A 70 2.73 -0.08 1.53
N PRO A 71 3.73 0.12 0.65
CA PRO A 71 3.67 1.22 -0.30
C PRO A 71 2.36 1.05 -1.06
N GLN A 72 1.50 2.06 -0.95
CA GLN A 72 0.24 2.10 -1.65
C GLN A 72 0.60 2.02 -3.12
N HIS A 73 0.38 0.86 -3.75
CA HIS A 73 0.69 0.72 -5.15
C HIS A 73 -0.14 1.80 -5.86
N TRP A 74 0.56 2.76 -6.44
CA TRP A 74 -0.06 3.78 -7.26
C TRP A 74 -0.59 3.02 -8.45
N LYS A 75 -1.90 2.77 -8.49
CA LYS A 75 -2.56 2.33 -9.72
C LYS A 75 -2.20 3.42 -10.73
N PRO A 76 -1.43 3.14 -11.80
CA PRO A 76 -1.26 4.14 -12.84
C PRO A 76 -2.68 4.49 -13.27
N ALA A 77 -3.00 5.79 -13.23
CA ALA A 77 -4.30 6.26 -13.70
C ALA A 77 -4.47 5.65 -15.09
N GLN A 78 -5.45 4.75 -15.25
CA GLN A 78 -5.78 4.19 -16.55
C GLN A 78 -5.98 5.40 -17.45
N ALA A 79 -5.02 5.64 -18.33
CA ALA A 79 -5.10 6.69 -19.32
C ALA A 79 -6.35 6.37 -20.12
N ARG A 80 -7.45 7.06 -19.79
CA ARG A 80 -8.72 6.93 -20.48
C ARG A 80 -8.38 7.21 -21.94
N LYS A 81 -8.48 6.18 -22.80
CA LYS A 81 -8.39 6.36 -24.24
C LYS A 81 -9.67 7.10 -24.65
N TRP A 82 -9.63 8.43 -24.62
CA TRP A 82 -10.76 9.32 -24.96
C TRP A 82 -11.04 9.40 -26.46
N VAL A 83 -10.19 8.79 -27.30
CA VAL A 83 -10.38 8.79 -28.75
C VAL A 83 -10.99 7.47 -29.16
N ASN A 84 -12.28 7.51 -29.51
CA ASN A 84 -12.95 6.39 -30.14
C ASN A 84 -12.28 6.14 -31.50
N PRO A 85 -11.91 4.89 -31.85
CA PRO A 85 -11.26 4.59 -33.13
C PRO A 85 -12.11 5.05 -34.32
N LEU A 86 -13.44 5.05 -34.16
CA LEU A 86 -14.38 5.56 -35.16
C LEU A 86 -14.21 7.07 -35.42
N THR A 87 -14.01 7.90 -34.39
CA THR A 87 -13.83 9.35 -34.58
C THR A 87 -12.52 9.66 -35.29
N ALA A 88 -11.44 8.90 -35.00
CA ALA A 88 -10.19 9.02 -35.73
C ALA A 88 -10.34 8.66 -37.22
N ILE A 89 -11.06 7.58 -37.53
CA ILE A 89 -11.32 7.15 -38.92
C ILE A 89 -12.14 8.22 -39.66
N LEU A 90 -13.22 8.71 -39.05
CA LEU A 90 -14.06 9.75 -39.67
C LEU A 90 -13.27 11.03 -39.96
N PHE A 91 -12.37 11.42 -39.05
CA PHE A 91 -11.52 12.59 -39.25
C PHE A 91 -10.56 12.42 -40.43
N VAL A 92 -9.89 11.26 -40.53
CA VAL A 92 -8.98 10.95 -41.64
C VAL A 92 -9.72 10.96 -42.99
N VAL A 93 -10.91 10.36 -43.06
CA VAL A 93 -11.73 10.35 -44.28
C VAL A 93 -12.15 11.77 -44.68
N ALA A 94 -12.58 12.58 -43.72
CA ALA A 94 -12.97 13.97 -43.99
C ALA A 94 -11.80 14.78 -44.57
N VAL A 95 -10.59 14.66 -43.99
CA VAL A 95 -9.39 15.32 -44.49
C VAL A 95 -9.00 14.83 -45.90
N ALA A 96 -9.13 13.54 -46.19
CA ALA A 96 -8.83 13.00 -47.52
C ALA A 96 -9.81 13.52 -48.58
N LEU A 97 -11.10 13.61 -48.26
CA LEU A 97 -12.12 14.13 -49.18
C LEU A 97 -11.94 15.62 -49.45
N THR A 98 -11.64 16.43 -48.43
CA THR A 98 -11.38 17.86 -48.61
C THR A 98 -10.11 18.09 -49.45
N ALA A 99 -9.02 17.36 -49.18
CA ALA A 99 -7.80 17.44 -49.98
C ALA A 99 -8.03 17.06 -51.44
N ARG A 100 -8.79 15.98 -51.69
CA ARG A 100 -9.13 15.54 -53.05
C ARG A 100 -9.99 16.58 -53.79
N GLY A 101 -10.95 17.20 -53.10
CA GLY A 101 -11.77 18.28 -53.65
C GLY A 101 -10.94 19.50 -54.04
N VAL A 102 -10.07 19.96 -53.15
CA VAL A 102 -9.15 21.08 -53.41
C VAL A 102 -8.21 20.77 -54.59
N PHE A 103 -7.64 19.56 -54.65
CA PHE A 103 -6.78 19.16 -55.76
C PHE A 103 -7.53 19.09 -57.09
N LYS A 104 -8.79 18.66 -57.07
CA LYS A 104 -9.64 18.67 -58.28
C LYS A 104 -9.93 20.09 -58.76
N LEU A 105 -10.24 21.02 -57.85
CA LEU A 105 -10.46 22.42 -58.22
C LEU A 105 -9.18 23.05 -58.77
N ALA A 106 -8.04 22.85 -58.09
CA ALA A 106 -6.75 23.36 -58.52
C ALA A 106 -6.28 22.84 -59.89
N ASN A 107 -6.68 21.62 -60.29
CA ASN A 107 -6.35 21.08 -61.63
C ASN A 107 -7.34 21.49 -62.72
N VAL A 108 -8.53 22.00 -62.37
CA VAL A 108 -9.53 22.47 -63.34
C VAL A 108 -9.26 23.93 -63.76
N ASP A 109 -8.54 24.70 -62.94
CA ASP A 109 -8.17 26.10 -63.18
C ASP A 109 -6.80 26.31 -63.87
N LEU A 110 -6.33 25.36 -64.68
CA LEU A 110 -5.15 25.54 -65.55
C LEU A 110 -5.62 25.82 -67.00
N PRO A 111 -5.71 27.09 -67.45
CA PRO A 111 -5.87 27.44 -68.86
C PRO A 111 -4.63 27.10 -69.70
#